data_AF-A0A8C6GLU8-F1
#
_entry.id   AF-A0A8C6GLU8-F1
#
_cell.length_a   1.000
_cell.length_b   1.000
_cell.length_c   1.000
_cell.angle_alpha   90.00
_cell.angle_beta   90.00
_cell.angle_gamma   90.00
#
_symmetry.space_group_name_H-M   'P 1'
#
loop_
_entity.id
_entity.type
_entity.pdbx_description
1 polymer ?
#
loop_
_entity_poly.entity_id
_entity_poly.type
_entity_poly.pdbx_seq_one_letter_code
_entity_poly.pdbx_strand_id
1 'polypeptide(L)'
;MAAAAAPRGWQWGEPRALSRAVKLLQRLEEQCRDPRMVTGPPSLRDLLPRTAQLLGEVAKARREAREDPEGPGGADDFLAIYLANLEVKGRQVAELLPPRGKKDVNQDVFREGSRFRPPLAKLAPLFSHMHAELSALFPAGKYCGHLYQLTKGSAHIFWRQYCGVRCVLPWAEFQSLLCVCHPVEPGPTMQALRSTLDLTCNGHVSVFEFDVFTRLFQPWPTLLRNWQLLAVNHPGYMAFLTYDEVQTRLQAYRDKPGSYIFRPSCTRLGQWAIGYVSSDGSILQTIPLNKPLLQVLLKGQKDGIFLFPDGKKHNPDLTELCRVEPYQRIQVSEEQLLLYQAMNSTFQLCKICAERDKDVRIKPCGHLLCSCCLAAWQDSDSQTCPFCRCEIKGREAVSICQAQERPTEVRTAADDSRNNCHQEAAEQKLGPVIPSAPSLLPEDQFPQGPQDKGWLTLAPLALPRLRPPLPLPKMASVLWEVTSRPRAREEATE
;
A
#
# COMPACT_ATOMS: atom_id res chain seq x y z
N MET A 1 -24.15 -2.75 -15.74
CA MET A 1 -25.30 -2.39 -14.88
C MET A 1 -24.94 -1.14 -14.10
N ALA A 2 -25.90 -0.23 -13.93
CA ALA A 2 -25.69 1.17 -13.53
C ALA A 2 -24.82 1.34 -12.27
N ALA A 3 -23.76 2.14 -12.41
CA ALA A 3 -23.02 2.70 -11.28
C ALA A 3 -24.00 3.51 -10.42
N ALA A 4 -24.10 3.18 -9.14
CA ALA A 4 -24.87 3.99 -8.19
C ALA A 4 -24.08 5.28 -7.91
N ALA A 5 -24.31 6.30 -8.73
CA ALA A 5 -23.97 7.66 -8.36
C ALA A 5 -24.72 8.01 -7.07
N ALA A 6 -24.04 8.69 -6.14
CA ALA A 6 -24.66 9.13 -4.89
C ALA A 6 -25.95 9.93 -5.18
N PRO A 7 -27.06 9.71 -4.46
CA PRO A 7 -28.28 10.46 -4.72
C PRO A 7 -28.03 11.95 -4.43
N ARG A 8 -28.49 12.84 -5.32
CA ARG A 8 -28.40 14.32 -5.20
C ARG A 8 -28.89 14.92 -3.86
N GLY A 9 -29.47 14.12 -2.97
CA GLY A 9 -29.83 14.50 -1.60
C GLY A 9 -28.68 14.46 -0.59
N TRP A 10 -27.47 13.99 -0.96
CA TRP A 10 -26.34 13.89 -0.03
C TRP A 10 -25.78 15.25 0.42
N GLN A 11 -25.71 16.25 -0.47
CA GLN A 11 -25.14 17.57 -0.15
C GLN A 11 -25.87 18.29 1.00
N TRP A 12 -27.20 18.13 1.10
CA TRP A 12 -27.98 18.67 2.23
C TRP A 12 -27.96 17.79 3.48
N GLY A 13 -27.60 16.51 3.34
CA GLY A 13 -27.55 15.50 4.40
C GLY A 13 -26.17 15.33 5.05
N GLU A 14 -25.10 15.78 4.39
CA GLU A 14 -23.72 15.55 4.78
C GLU A 14 -23.35 16.11 6.17
N PRO A 15 -23.69 17.38 6.52
CA PRO A 15 -23.38 17.90 7.86
C PRO A 15 -24.09 17.12 8.97
N ARG A 16 -25.31 16.63 8.68
CA ARG A 16 -26.06 15.77 9.61
C ARG A 16 -25.42 14.39 9.73
N ALA A 17 -24.94 13.82 8.63
CA ALA A 17 -24.26 12.52 8.62
C ALA A 17 -22.93 12.57 9.41
N LEU A 18 -22.12 13.61 9.20
CA LEU A 18 -20.89 13.84 9.97
C LEU A 18 -21.18 13.97 11.46
N SER A 19 -22.19 14.78 11.84
CA SER A 19 -22.58 14.92 13.25
C SER A 19 -23.06 13.61 13.87
N ARG A 20 -23.84 12.79 13.13
CA ARG A 20 -24.26 11.46 13.60
C ARG A 20 -23.07 10.51 13.80
N ALA A 21 -22.11 10.52 12.89
CA ALA A 21 -20.90 9.70 12.98
C ALA A 21 -20.04 10.08 14.20
N VAL A 22 -19.81 11.38 14.42
CA VAL A 22 -19.09 11.87 15.62
C VAL A 22 -19.78 11.41 16.91
N LYS A 23 -21.11 11.55 17.00
CA LYS A 23 -21.88 11.07 18.15
C LYS A 23 -21.83 9.55 18.32
N LEU A 24 -21.79 8.79 17.23
CA LEU A 24 -21.60 7.33 17.29
C LEU A 24 -20.24 6.98 17.90
N LEU A 25 -19.17 7.60 17.42
CA LEU A 25 -17.81 7.35 17.89
C LEU A 25 -17.63 7.70 19.37
N GLN A 26 -18.15 8.86 19.80
CA GLN A 26 -18.14 9.27 21.21
C GLN A 26 -18.87 8.27 22.11
N ARG A 27 -20.02 7.75 21.64
CA ARG A 27 -20.78 6.75 22.40
C ARG A 27 -20.04 5.42 22.54
N LEU A 28 -19.32 5.00 21.50
CA LEU A 28 -18.48 3.80 21.51
C LEU A 28 -17.24 3.99 22.39
N GLU A 29 -16.64 5.19 22.39
CA GLU A 29 -15.49 5.52 23.23
C GLU A 29 -15.82 5.29 24.72
N GLU A 30 -16.98 5.73 25.18
CA GLU A 30 -17.44 5.50 26.57
C GLU A 30 -17.51 4.01 26.93
N GLN A 31 -17.90 3.15 25.98
CA GLN A 31 -17.97 1.70 26.17
C GLN A 31 -16.58 1.04 26.12
N CYS A 32 -15.63 1.66 25.43
CA CYS A 32 -14.25 1.18 25.30
C CYS A 32 -13.31 1.60 26.45
N ARG A 33 -13.82 2.29 27.48
CA ARG A 33 -13.03 2.73 28.65
C ARG A 33 -12.79 1.65 29.71
N ASP A 34 -13.24 0.41 29.49
CA ASP A 34 -12.97 -0.69 30.42
C ASP A 34 -11.45 -1.00 30.44
N PRO A 35 -10.78 -0.93 31.61
CA PRO A 35 -9.34 -1.15 31.72
C PRO A 35 -8.88 -2.56 31.33
N ARG A 36 -9.80 -3.52 31.19
CA ARG A 36 -9.52 -4.89 30.74
C ARG A 36 -9.48 -5.04 29.22
N MET A 37 -9.77 -3.98 28.46
CA MET A 37 -9.66 -4.01 27.00
C MET A 37 -8.22 -4.15 26.52
N VAL A 38 -8.05 -4.82 25.38
CA VAL A 38 -6.74 -5.00 24.72
C VAL A 38 -6.09 -3.64 24.49
N THR A 39 -4.89 -3.47 25.03
CA THR A 39 -4.13 -2.21 25.01
C THR A 39 -3.11 -2.13 23.86
N GLY A 40 -2.82 -3.25 23.19
CA GLY A 40 -1.88 -3.31 22.07
C GLY A 40 -2.35 -2.54 20.83
N PRO A 41 -1.45 -1.88 20.08
CA PRO A 41 -1.80 -1.21 18.85
C PRO A 41 -2.17 -2.24 17.76
N PRO A 42 -3.26 -2.02 16.99
CA PRO A 42 -4.15 -0.85 17.02
C PRO A 42 -5.20 -0.93 18.15
N SER A 43 -5.36 0.17 18.89
CA SER A 43 -6.30 0.27 20.01
C SER A 43 -7.53 1.10 19.64
N LEU A 44 -8.73 0.53 19.78
CA LEU A 44 -9.99 1.26 19.57
C LEU A 44 -10.13 2.44 20.53
N ARG A 45 -9.60 2.33 21.75
CA ARG A 45 -9.62 3.41 22.74
C ARG A 45 -8.94 4.68 22.23
N ASP A 46 -7.88 4.54 21.44
CA ASP A 46 -7.14 5.67 20.88
C ASP A 46 -7.70 6.10 19.51
N LEU A 47 -8.16 5.14 18.71
CA LEU A 47 -8.62 5.39 17.34
C LEU A 47 -9.98 6.09 17.28
N LEU A 48 -10.93 5.72 18.16
CA LEU A 48 -12.28 6.29 18.18
C LEU A 48 -12.27 7.81 18.43
N PRO A 49 -11.64 8.34 19.50
CA PRO A 49 -11.61 9.79 19.74
C PRO A 49 -10.84 10.54 18.65
N ARG A 50 -9.72 10.00 18.16
CA ARG A 50 -8.95 10.60 17.06
C ARG A 50 -9.76 10.70 15.76
N THR A 51 -10.52 9.67 15.43
CA THR A 51 -11.41 9.67 14.26
C THR A 51 -12.56 10.65 14.45
N ALA A 52 -13.12 10.74 15.66
CA ALA A 52 -14.19 11.70 15.97
C ALA A 52 -13.70 13.15 15.85
N GLN A 53 -12.50 13.44 16.34
CA GLN A 53 -11.86 14.75 16.20
C GLN A 53 -11.67 15.12 14.72
N LEU A 54 -11.08 14.21 13.94
CA LEU A 54 -10.83 14.45 12.52
C LEU A 54 -12.14 14.67 11.73
N LEU A 55 -13.19 13.91 12.01
CA LEU A 55 -14.51 14.16 11.41
C LEU A 55 -15.10 15.51 11.82
N GLY A 56 -14.82 15.98 13.03
CA GLY A 56 -15.17 17.32 13.48
C GLY A 56 -14.44 18.41 12.69
N GLU A 57 -13.15 18.22 12.42
CA GLU A 57 -12.32 19.09 11.58
C GLU A 57 -12.83 19.11 10.13
N VAL A 58 -13.11 17.94 9.54
CA VAL A 58 -13.74 17.81 8.21
C VAL A 58 -15.05 18.57 8.15
N ALA A 59 -15.93 18.38 9.15
CA ALA A 59 -17.21 19.07 9.21
C ALA A 59 -17.07 20.59 9.33
N LYS A 60 -16.01 21.08 9.98
CA LYS A 60 -15.72 22.51 10.07
C LYS A 60 -15.20 23.04 8.73
N ALA A 61 -14.19 22.41 8.16
CA ALA A 61 -13.58 22.83 6.90
C ALA A 61 -14.61 22.89 5.75
N ARG A 62 -15.49 21.89 5.68
CA ARG A 62 -16.52 21.83 4.63
C ARG A 62 -17.67 22.81 4.80
N ARG A 63 -17.89 23.34 6.02
CA ARG A 63 -18.82 24.48 6.22
C ARG A 63 -18.21 25.80 5.77
N GLU A 64 -16.89 25.92 5.86
CA GLU A 64 -16.13 27.13 5.51
C GLU A 64 -15.80 27.18 4.00
N ALA A 65 -15.64 26.02 3.38
CA ALA A 65 -15.40 25.87 1.95
C ALA A 65 -16.67 26.18 1.14
N ARG A 66 -16.56 27.13 0.19
CA ARG A 66 -17.52 27.34 -0.89
C ARG A 66 -17.01 26.59 -2.12
N GLU A 67 -17.06 25.27 -2.09
CA GLU A 67 -16.54 24.45 -3.19
C GLU A 67 -17.62 24.20 -4.25
N ASP A 68 -17.21 24.31 -5.52
CA ASP A 68 -18.01 23.88 -6.66
C ASP A 68 -18.31 22.38 -6.55
N PRO A 69 -19.43 21.89 -7.14
CA PRO A 69 -19.75 20.48 -7.11
C PRO A 69 -18.60 19.63 -7.67
N GLU A 70 -18.01 18.79 -6.82
CA GLU A 70 -16.96 17.88 -7.26
C GLU A 70 -17.53 16.80 -8.19
N GLY A 71 -16.71 16.37 -9.16
CA GLY A 71 -17.04 15.26 -10.04
C GLY A 71 -17.14 13.92 -9.28
N PRO A 72 -17.69 12.88 -9.92
CA PRO A 72 -17.83 11.56 -9.31
C PRO A 72 -16.47 11.01 -8.84
N GLY A 73 -16.44 10.37 -7.68
CA GLY A 73 -15.23 9.87 -7.02
C GLY A 73 -14.44 10.94 -6.25
N GLY A 74 -15.01 12.13 -6.05
CA GLY A 74 -14.47 13.21 -5.20
C GLY A 74 -14.70 12.99 -3.70
N ALA A 75 -14.50 14.05 -2.92
CA ALA A 75 -14.71 14.12 -1.48
C ALA A 75 -16.14 13.76 -1.07
N ASP A 76 -17.15 14.23 -1.80
CA ASP A 76 -18.57 13.97 -1.50
C ASP A 76 -18.87 12.46 -1.51
N ASP A 77 -18.50 11.79 -2.61
CA ASP A 77 -18.68 10.36 -2.79
C ASP A 77 -17.87 9.56 -1.76
N PHE A 78 -16.62 9.96 -1.53
CA PHE A 78 -15.78 9.33 -0.51
C PHE A 78 -16.40 9.43 0.88
N LEU A 79 -16.82 10.62 1.32
CA LEU A 79 -17.44 10.82 2.63
C LEU A 79 -18.75 10.04 2.74
N ALA A 80 -19.52 9.92 1.65
CA ALA A 80 -20.73 9.11 1.64
C ALA A 80 -20.47 7.64 1.92
N ILE A 81 -19.51 7.06 1.20
CA ILE A 81 -19.09 5.67 1.38
C ILE A 81 -18.48 5.48 2.77
N TYR A 82 -17.59 6.37 3.19
CA TYR A 82 -16.89 6.31 4.47
C TYR A 82 -17.85 6.35 5.66
N LEU A 83 -18.79 7.29 5.68
CA LEU A 83 -19.73 7.45 6.79
C LEU A 83 -20.74 6.30 6.86
N ALA A 84 -21.22 5.80 5.72
CA ALA A 84 -22.06 4.61 5.68
C ALA A 84 -21.32 3.39 6.23
N ASN A 85 -20.06 3.20 5.84
CA ASN A 85 -19.24 2.11 6.34
C ASN A 85 -18.97 2.24 7.86
N LEU A 86 -18.62 3.45 8.32
CA LEU A 86 -18.39 3.73 9.74
C LEU A 86 -19.62 3.44 10.60
N GLU A 87 -20.81 3.72 10.10
CA GLU A 87 -22.05 3.41 10.81
C GLU A 87 -22.26 1.88 10.94
N VAL A 88 -21.99 1.12 9.87
CA VAL A 88 -22.08 -0.35 9.88
C VAL A 88 -21.04 -0.95 10.82
N LYS A 89 -19.77 -0.56 10.70
CA LYS A 89 -18.68 -1.10 11.53
C LYS A 89 -18.82 -0.66 12.99
N GLY A 90 -19.29 0.56 13.24
CA GLY A 90 -19.59 1.05 14.58
C GLY A 90 -20.72 0.27 15.28
N ARG A 91 -21.76 -0.14 14.55
CA ARG A 91 -22.79 -1.04 15.10
C ARG A 91 -22.23 -2.42 15.46
N GLN A 92 -21.37 -2.99 14.63
CA GLN A 92 -20.71 -4.26 14.93
C GLN A 92 -19.88 -4.19 16.22
N VAL A 93 -19.15 -3.08 16.43
CA VAL A 93 -18.45 -2.84 17.71
C VAL A 93 -19.46 -2.74 18.87
N ALA A 94 -20.55 -1.98 18.72
CA ALA A 94 -21.56 -1.83 19.76
C ALA A 94 -22.23 -3.15 20.16
N GLU A 95 -22.43 -4.08 19.21
CA GLU A 95 -22.98 -5.42 19.45
C GLU A 95 -22.03 -6.33 20.23
N LEU A 96 -20.72 -6.14 20.06
CA LEU A 96 -19.68 -6.91 20.75
C LEU A 96 -19.35 -6.36 22.14
N LEU A 97 -19.64 -5.08 22.39
CA LEU A 97 -19.38 -4.43 23.66
C LEU A 97 -20.57 -4.58 24.64
N PRO A 98 -20.31 -4.67 25.95
CA PRO A 98 -21.38 -4.73 26.93
C PRO A 98 -22.22 -3.44 26.92
N PRO A 99 -23.54 -3.54 27.13
CA PRO A 99 -24.41 -2.37 27.21
C PRO A 99 -24.04 -1.48 28.40
N ARG A 100 -24.26 -0.16 28.24
CA ARG A 100 -23.89 0.87 29.23
C ARG A 100 -24.37 0.48 30.64
N GLY A 101 -23.48 0.58 31.61
CA GLY A 101 -23.82 0.49 33.05
C GLY A 101 -23.95 -0.93 33.63
N LYS A 102 -23.80 -2.01 32.85
CA LYS A 102 -23.78 -3.39 33.38
C LYS A 102 -22.35 -3.94 33.42
N LYS A 103 -21.63 -3.66 34.52
CA LYS A 103 -20.27 -4.19 34.78
C LYS A 103 -20.23 -5.71 35.02
N ASP A 104 -21.35 -6.30 35.49
CA ASP A 104 -21.35 -7.67 36.04
C ASP A 104 -21.80 -8.78 35.09
N VAL A 105 -22.49 -8.48 33.98
CA VAL A 105 -23.15 -9.55 33.19
C VAL A 105 -22.23 -10.20 32.16
N ASN A 106 -21.11 -9.57 31.81
CA ASN A 106 -20.24 -10.00 30.70
C ASN A 106 -18.75 -9.97 31.09
N GLN A 107 -18.38 -10.56 32.23
CA GLN A 107 -16.98 -10.78 32.59
C GLN A 107 -16.23 -11.60 31.52
N ASP A 108 -16.96 -12.37 30.72
CA ASP A 108 -16.42 -13.21 29.65
C ASP A 108 -15.97 -12.44 28.41
N VAL A 109 -16.44 -11.21 28.12
CA VAL A 109 -16.06 -10.50 26.87
C VAL A 109 -14.56 -10.21 26.83
N PHE A 110 -13.97 -9.85 27.96
CA PHE A 110 -12.55 -9.47 28.09
C PHE A 110 -11.64 -10.60 28.58
N ARG A 111 -12.19 -11.78 28.88
CA ARG A 111 -11.40 -12.95 29.30
C ARG A 111 -10.57 -13.47 28.13
N GLU A 112 -9.33 -13.86 28.40
CA GLU A 112 -8.45 -14.49 27.40
C GLU A 112 -9.09 -15.82 26.92
N GLY A 113 -9.26 -15.98 25.61
CA GLY A 113 -9.99 -17.12 25.01
C GLY A 113 -11.51 -16.96 24.85
N SER A 114 -12.08 -15.77 25.11
CA SER A 114 -13.51 -15.54 24.90
C SER A 114 -13.94 -15.60 23.43
N ARG A 115 -15.20 -15.98 23.17
CA ARG A 115 -15.79 -15.95 21.81
C ARG A 115 -15.88 -14.55 21.19
N PHE A 116 -15.74 -13.49 21.99
CA PHE A 116 -15.93 -12.09 21.58
C PHE A 116 -14.61 -11.37 21.27
N ARG A 117 -13.48 -11.86 21.79
CA ARG A 117 -12.16 -11.26 21.57
C ARG A 117 -11.67 -11.37 20.12
N PRO A 118 -11.81 -12.50 19.39
CA PRO A 118 -11.34 -12.61 18.01
C PRO A 118 -12.07 -11.66 17.03
N PRO A 119 -13.40 -11.44 17.12
CA PRO A 119 -14.08 -10.40 16.34
C PRO A 119 -13.58 -8.98 16.66
N LEU A 120 -13.40 -8.64 17.94
CA LEU A 120 -12.90 -7.32 18.36
C LEU A 120 -11.45 -7.06 17.90
N ALA A 121 -10.59 -8.07 17.98
CA ALA A 121 -9.19 -7.99 17.51
C ALA A 121 -9.09 -7.72 16.00
N LYS A 122 -10.09 -8.13 15.20
CA LYS A 122 -10.16 -7.82 13.76
C LYS A 122 -10.75 -6.44 13.47
N LEU A 123 -11.60 -5.92 14.34
CA LEU A 123 -12.19 -4.59 14.16
C LEU A 123 -11.19 -3.47 14.47
N ALA A 124 -10.27 -3.64 15.40
CA ALA A 124 -9.32 -2.58 15.72
C ALA A 124 -8.37 -2.22 14.54
N PRO A 125 -7.77 -3.18 13.81
CA PRO A 125 -7.04 -2.90 12.57
C PRO A 125 -7.89 -2.25 11.50
N LEU A 126 -9.16 -2.65 11.38
CA LEU A 126 -10.10 -2.05 10.44
C LEU A 126 -10.33 -0.55 10.73
N PHE A 127 -10.60 -0.20 11.99
CA PHE A 127 -10.70 1.22 12.40
C PHE A 127 -9.39 1.97 12.23
N SER A 128 -8.24 1.30 12.38
CA SER A 128 -6.92 1.90 12.08
C SER A 128 -6.82 2.27 10.60
N HIS A 129 -7.22 1.36 9.70
CA HIS A 129 -7.22 1.62 8.26
C HIS A 129 -8.17 2.76 7.88
N MET A 130 -9.39 2.75 8.42
CA MET A 130 -10.37 3.81 8.19
C MET A 130 -9.86 5.17 8.66
N HIS A 131 -9.28 5.24 9.87
CA HIS A 131 -8.70 6.49 10.37
C HIS A 131 -7.55 6.98 9.49
N ALA A 132 -6.65 6.09 9.08
CA ALA A 132 -5.51 6.44 8.25
C ALA A 132 -5.94 6.91 6.85
N GLU A 133 -6.93 6.24 6.24
CA GLU A 133 -7.50 6.64 4.96
C GLU A 133 -8.12 8.04 5.04
N LEU A 134 -8.96 8.29 6.05
CA LEU A 134 -9.55 9.61 6.26
C LEU A 134 -8.47 10.67 6.50
N SER A 135 -7.44 10.36 7.29
CA SER A 135 -6.34 11.28 7.58
C SER A 135 -5.50 11.61 6.35
N ALA A 136 -5.34 10.63 5.45
CA ALA A 136 -4.53 10.80 4.25
C ALA A 136 -5.28 11.58 3.15
N LEU A 137 -6.61 11.48 3.10
CA LEU A 137 -7.44 12.21 2.14
C LEU A 137 -7.95 13.56 2.65
N PHE A 138 -8.03 13.73 3.98
CA PHE A 138 -8.48 14.95 4.65
C PHE A 138 -7.48 15.41 5.73
N PRO A 139 -6.22 15.70 5.39
CA PRO A 139 -5.26 16.22 6.36
C PRO A 139 -5.76 17.52 7.00
N ALA A 140 -5.81 17.55 8.33
CA ALA A 140 -6.40 18.66 9.11
C ALA A 140 -7.83 19.02 8.67
N GLY A 141 -8.60 18.04 8.21
CA GLY A 141 -9.98 18.19 7.76
C GLY A 141 -10.16 18.69 6.32
N LYS A 142 -9.09 19.05 5.60
CA LYS A 142 -9.17 19.61 4.24
C LYS A 142 -8.96 18.53 3.19
N TYR A 143 -9.86 18.45 2.21
CA TYR A 143 -9.75 17.46 1.16
C TYR A 143 -8.52 17.67 0.28
N CYS A 144 -7.73 16.61 0.08
CA CYS A 144 -6.60 16.60 -0.85
C CYS A 144 -6.52 15.32 -1.70
N GLY A 145 -7.62 14.55 -1.79
CA GLY A 145 -7.63 13.30 -2.56
C GLY A 145 -7.31 13.50 -4.04
N HIS A 146 -7.75 14.63 -4.62
CA HIS A 146 -7.40 15.01 -5.98
C HIS A 146 -5.89 15.22 -6.19
N LEU A 147 -5.14 15.63 -5.16
CA LEU A 147 -3.69 15.84 -5.18
C LEU A 147 -2.88 14.65 -4.66
N TYR A 148 -3.53 13.56 -4.24
CA TYR A 148 -2.85 12.44 -3.60
C TYR A 148 -1.72 11.88 -4.47
N GLN A 149 -0.52 11.77 -3.90
CA GLN A 149 0.65 11.22 -4.58
C GLN A 149 0.91 9.79 -4.10
N LEU A 150 0.84 8.83 -5.02
CA LEU A 150 1.21 7.45 -4.70
C LEU A 150 2.72 7.38 -4.59
N THR A 151 3.19 6.55 -3.66
CA THR A 151 4.61 6.38 -3.36
C THR A 151 5.36 5.72 -4.52
N LYS A 152 4.67 4.89 -5.33
CA LYS A 152 5.27 4.17 -6.47
C LYS A 152 4.89 4.86 -7.78
N GLY A 153 5.89 5.39 -8.49
CA GLY A 153 5.69 6.16 -9.73
C GLY A 153 4.85 5.44 -10.79
N SER A 154 5.13 4.17 -11.08
CA SER A 154 4.33 3.40 -12.06
C SER A 154 2.87 3.21 -11.64
N ALA A 155 2.62 2.98 -10.36
CA ALA A 155 1.26 2.91 -9.83
C ALA A 155 0.57 4.27 -9.87
N HIS A 156 1.31 5.36 -9.63
CA HIS A 156 0.80 6.72 -9.74
C HIS A 156 0.34 7.04 -11.16
N ILE A 157 1.18 6.71 -12.16
CA ILE A 157 0.86 6.88 -13.58
C ILE A 157 -0.40 6.10 -13.93
N PHE A 158 -0.49 4.82 -13.53
CA PHE A 158 -1.69 4.02 -13.72
C PHE A 158 -2.94 4.70 -13.15
N TRP A 159 -2.90 5.12 -11.87
CA TRP A 159 -4.06 5.75 -11.25
C TRP A 159 -4.47 7.03 -11.96
N ARG A 160 -3.51 7.90 -12.30
CA ARG A 160 -3.82 9.16 -12.99
C ARG A 160 -4.34 8.96 -14.40
N GLN A 161 -3.81 7.98 -15.13
CA GLN A 161 -4.24 7.67 -16.49
C GLN A 161 -5.66 7.07 -16.56
N TYR A 162 -5.99 6.13 -15.68
CA TYR A 162 -7.25 5.38 -15.75
C TYR A 162 -8.33 5.90 -14.78
N CYS A 163 -7.92 6.43 -13.63
CA CYS A 163 -8.82 6.91 -12.57
C CYS A 163 -8.92 8.44 -12.54
N GLY A 164 -7.98 9.17 -13.15
CA GLY A 164 -7.96 10.64 -13.16
C GLY A 164 -7.71 11.24 -11.77
N VAL A 165 -8.52 12.25 -11.41
CA VAL A 165 -8.46 12.93 -10.11
C VAL A 165 -9.27 12.26 -9.01
N ARG A 166 -9.98 11.17 -9.34
CA ARG A 166 -10.84 10.43 -8.40
C ARG A 166 -10.02 9.84 -7.25
N CYS A 167 -10.57 9.89 -6.04
CA CYS A 167 -9.94 9.34 -4.84
C CYS A 167 -10.54 7.99 -4.41
N VAL A 168 -11.68 7.59 -4.97
CA VAL A 168 -12.35 6.31 -4.67
C VAL A 168 -13.08 5.77 -5.90
N LEU A 169 -13.09 4.43 -6.05
CA LEU A 169 -13.77 3.72 -7.13
C LEU A 169 -14.54 2.51 -6.60
N PRO A 170 -15.69 2.15 -7.19
CA PRO A 170 -16.31 0.84 -6.95
C PRO A 170 -15.38 -0.30 -7.33
N TRP A 171 -15.37 -1.39 -6.54
CA TRP A 171 -14.50 -2.55 -6.80
C TRP A 171 -14.61 -3.06 -8.24
N ALA A 172 -15.82 -3.18 -8.78
CA ALA A 172 -16.04 -3.72 -10.11
C ALA A 172 -15.36 -2.88 -11.21
N GLU A 173 -15.38 -1.56 -11.07
CA GLU A 173 -14.70 -0.65 -12.01
C GLU A 173 -13.18 -0.76 -11.84
N PHE A 174 -12.69 -0.66 -10.60
CA PHE A 174 -11.26 -0.77 -10.31
C PHE A 174 -10.67 -2.09 -10.82
N GLN A 175 -11.38 -3.20 -10.63
CA GLN A 175 -11.01 -4.52 -11.12
C GLN A 175 -10.82 -4.52 -12.63
N SER A 176 -11.78 -3.99 -13.40
CA SER A 176 -11.68 -3.91 -14.86
C SER A 176 -10.47 -3.09 -15.31
N LEU A 177 -10.18 -1.97 -14.64
CA LEU A 177 -9.02 -1.13 -14.95
C LEU A 177 -7.69 -1.82 -14.62
N LEU A 178 -7.60 -2.46 -13.45
CA LEU A 178 -6.39 -3.17 -13.04
C LEU A 178 -6.06 -4.32 -14.00
N CYS A 179 -7.07 -5.06 -14.47
CA CYS A 179 -6.89 -6.18 -15.40
C CYS A 179 -6.31 -5.77 -16.76
N VAL A 180 -6.38 -4.50 -17.15
CA VAL A 180 -5.71 -3.99 -18.37
C VAL A 180 -4.19 -4.10 -18.25
N CYS A 181 -3.64 -3.86 -17.06
CA CYS A 181 -2.20 -3.89 -16.81
C CYS A 181 -1.73 -5.19 -16.16
N HIS A 182 -2.57 -5.77 -15.31
CA HIS A 182 -2.27 -6.99 -14.56
C HIS A 182 -3.44 -7.96 -14.69
N PRO A 183 -3.44 -8.82 -15.74
CA PRO A 183 -4.50 -9.80 -15.94
C PRO A 183 -4.64 -10.74 -14.74
N VAL A 184 -5.88 -10.99 -14.33
CA VAL A 184 -6.22 -11.96 -13.28
C VAL A 184 -7.43 -12.76 -13.73
N GLU A 185 -7.33 -14.08 -13.56
CA GLU A 185 -8.45 -14.97 -13.82
C GLU A 185 -9.62 -14.69 -12.86
N PRO A 186 -10.87 -14.60 -13.38
CA PRO A 186 -12.05 -14.53 -12.55
C PRO A 186 -12.14 -15.73 -11.58
N GLY A 187 -12.68 -15.52 -10.38
CA GLY A 187 -12.94 -16.59 -9.41
C GLY A 187 -12.36 -16.34 -8.01
N PRO A 188 -11.97 -17.39 -7.27
CA PRO A 188 -11.50 -17.28 -5.89
C PRO A 188 -10.28 -16.35 -5.73
N THR A 189 -9.37 -16.35 -6.71
CA THR A 189 -8.20 -15.46 -6.75
C THR A 189 -8.61 -13.99 -6.79
N MET A 190 -9.63 -13.66 -7.60
CA MET A 190 -10.16 -12.30 -7.68
C MET A 190 -10.81 -11.86 -6.37
N GLN A 191 -11.52 -12.75 -5.70
CA GLN A 191 -12.11 -12.46 -4.39
C GLN A 191 -11.04 -12.30 -3.30
N ALA A 192 -9.96 -13.09 -3.35
CA ALA A 192 -8.83 -12.94 -2.44
C ALA A 192 -8.10 -11.60 -2.67
N LEU A 193 -7.97 -11.18 -3.93
CA LEU A 193 -7.39 -9.89 -4.29
C LEU A 193 -8.22 -8.74 -3.73
N ARG A 194 -9.55 -8.80 -3.91
CA ARG A 194 -10.49 -7.85 -3.30
C ARG A 194 -10.28 -7.75 -1.80
N SER A 195 -10.30 -8.88 -1.09
CA SER A 195 -10.12 -8.92 0.37
C SER A 195 -8.76 -8.38 0.84
N THR A 196 -7.76 -8.31 -0.05
CA THR A 196 -6.44 -7.74 0.27
C THR A 196 -6.38 -6.23 -0.01
N LEU A 197 -7.07 -5.75 -1.04
CA LEU A 197 -7.10 -4.33 -1.45
C LEU A 197 -8.12 -3.50 -0.67
N ASP A 198 -9.33 -4.01 -0.47
CA ASP A 198 -10.44 -3.36 0.24
C ASP A 198 -10.21 -3.44 1.76
N LEU A 199 -9.23 -2.66 2.23
CA LEU A 199 -8.77 -2.64 3.62
C LEU A 199 -9.87 -2.20 4.60
N THR A 200 -10.80 -1.38 4.12
CA THR A 200 -11.94 -0.85 4.89
C THR A 200 -13.21 -1.68 4.76
N CYS A 201 -13.19 -2.74 3.94
CA CYS A 201 -14.28 -3.69 3.72
C CYS A 201 -15.61 -2.99 3.38
N ASN A 202 -15.58 -2.07 2.42
CA ASN A 202 -16.71 -1.25 1.99
C ASN A 202 -17.12 -1.50 0.51
N GLY A 203 -16.41 -2.37 -0.21
CA GLY A 203 -16.67 -2.70 -1.62
C GLY A 203 -16.16 -1.66 -2.63
N HIS A 204 -15.35 -0.72 -2.17
CA HIS A 204 -14.67 0.28 -2.97
C HIS A 204 -13.16 0.14 -2.78
N VAL A 205 -12.40 0.83 -3.62
CA VAL A 205 -10.95 0.95 -3.50
C VAL A 205 -10.61 2.43 -3.57
N SER A 206 -10.01 2.96 -2.51
CA SER A 206 -9.48 4.32 -2.52
C SER A 206 -8.06 4.40 -3.08
N VAL A 207 -7.67 5.61 -3.50
CA VAL A 207 -6.30 5.91 -3.93
C VAL A 207 -5.28 5.61 -2.82
N PHE A 208 -5.70 5.75 -1.56
CA PHE A 208 -4.92 5.41 -0.38
C PHE A 208 -4.74 3.90 -0.21
N GLU A 209 -5.83 3.12 -0.29
CA GLU A 209 -5.78 1.65 -0.22
C GLU A 209 -4.90 1.08 -1.34
N PHE A 210 -4.99 1.65 -2.53
CA PHE A 210 -4.16 1.27 -3.67
C PHE A 210 -2.68 1.65 -3.48
N ASP A 211 -2.36 2.80 -2.88
CA ASP A 211 -0.98 3.15 -2.50
C ASP A 211 -0.41 2.14 -1.49
N VAL A 212 -1.18 1.80 -0.45
CA VAL A 212 -0.78 0.79 0.54
C VAL A 212 -0.48 -0.55 -0.14
N PHE A 213 -1.36 -1.03 -1.01
CA PHE A 213 -1.20 -2.30 -1.71
C PHE A 213 0.04 -2.30 -2.61
N THR A 214 0.22 -1.26 -3.43
CA THR A 214 1.34 -1.19 -4.38
C THR A 214 2.70 -1.02 -3.69
N ARG A 215 2.74 -0.45 -2.49
CA ARG A 215 3.94 -0.43 -1.64
C ARG A 215 4.26 -1.79 -1.05
N LEU A 216 3.26 -2.54 -0.58
CA LEU A 216 3.44 -3.87 0.00
C LEU A 216 3.94 -4.88 -1.03
N PHE A 217 3.33 -4.91 -2.22
CA PHE A 217 3.57 -5.94 -3.23
C PHE A 217 4.45 -5.47 -4.40
N GLN A 218 5.21 -4.40 -4.20
CA GLN A 218 6.19 -3.88 -5.16
C GLN A 218 7.20 -4.96 -5.62
N PRO A 219 7.78 -4.84 -6.83
CA PRO A 219 7.61 -3.76 -7.81
C PRO A 219 6.34 -3.90 -8.69
N TRP A 220 5.94 -2.81 -9.35
CA TRP A 220 4.75 -2.74 -10.20
C TRP A 220 4.69 -3.82 -11.31
N PRO A 221 5.75 -4.09 -12.10
CA PRO A 221 5.65 -5.05 -13.21
C PRO A 221 5.25 -6.46 -12.79
N THR A 222 5.59 -6.86 -11.56
CA THR A 222 5.26 -8.18 -11.00
C THR A 222 4.25 -8.10 -9.86
N LEU A 223 3.51 -6.99 -9.73
CA LEU A 223 2.66 -6.67 -8.57
C LEU A 223 1.79 -7.85 -8.11
N LEU A 224 0.97 -8.39 -9.01
CA LEU A 224 0.04 -9.47 -8.66
C LEU A 224 0.73 -10.82 -8.50
N ARG A 225 1.84 -11.06 -9.19
CA ARG A 225 2.67 -12.25 -8.99
C ARG A 225 3.32 -12.23 -7.60
N ASN A 226 3.80 -11.07 -7.17
CA ASN A 226 4.34 -10.87 -5.82
C ASN A 226 3.25 -11.05 -4.77
N TRP A 227 2.06 -10.48 -4.98
CA TRP A 227 0.90 -10.68 -4.09
C TRP A 227 0.50 -12.15 -3.97
N GLN A 228 0.37 -12.87 -5.09
CA GLN A 228 0.05 -14.30 -5.07
C GLN A 228 1.10 -15.09 -4.27
N LEU A 229 2.39 -14.87 -4.55
CA LEU A 229 3.44 -15.62 -3.89
C LEU A 229 3.60 -15.27 -2.42
N LEU A 230 3.51 -13.98 -2.05
CA LEU A 230 3.72 -13.51 -0.68
C LEU A 230 2.49 -13.63 0.20
N ALA A 231 1.27 -13.41 -0.32
CA ALA A 231 0.06 -13.35 0.50
C ALA A 231 -0.88 -14.54 0.31
N VAL A 232 -0.93 -15.14 -0.88
CA VAL A 232 -1.82 -16.29 -1.14
C VAL A 232 -1.11 -17.61 -0.85
N ASN A 233 0.14 -17.76 -1.30
CA ASN A 233 0.85 -19.03 -1.27
C ASN A 233 1.87 -19.15 -0.14
N HIS A 234 2.34 -18.03 0.43
CA HIS A 234 3.40 -18.08 1.43
C HIS A 234 2.88 -18.56 2.79
N PRO A 235 3.42 -19.65 3.37
CA PRO A 235 2.96 -20.18 4.65
C PRO A 235 3.27 -19.26 5.84
N GLY A 236 4.26 -18.38 5.71
CA GLY A 236 4.63 -17.40 6.74
C GLY A 236 3.78 -16.13 6.73
N TYR A 237 2.91 -15.92 5.74
CA TYR A 237 2.04 -14.75 5.70
C TYR A 237 0.87 -14.89 6.66
N MET A 238 0.63 -13.83 7.44
CA MET A 238 -0.48 -13.77 8.39
C MET A 238 -1.28 -12.50 8.18
N ALA A 239 -2.48 -12.65 7.62
CA ALA A 239 -3.40 -11.53 7.43
C ALA A 239 -3.97 -11.06 8.78
N PHE A 240 -4.07 -9.75 8.96
CA PHE A 240 -4.73 -9.09 10.11
C PHE A 240 -4.22 -9.47 11.51
N LEU A 241 -2.97 -9.93 11.64
CA LEU A 241 -2.35 -10.10 12.96
C LEU A 241 -1.85 -8.77 13.56
N THR A 242 -1.92 -8.66 14.87
CA THR A 242 -1.34 -7.57 15.67
C THR A 242 0.08 -7.91 16.12
N TYR A 243 0.73 -6.95 16.79
CA TYR A 243 2.06 -7.18 17.38
C TYR A 243 2.02 -8.29 18.42
N ASP A 244 1.05 -8.25 19.32
CA ASP A 244 0.92 -9.21 20.42
C ASP A 244 0.59 -10.61 19.92
N GLU A 245 -0.29 -10.73 18.91
CA GLU A 245 -0.63 -12.03 18.33
C GLU A 245 0.54 -12.69 17.59
N VAL A 246 1.44 -11.91 16.98
CA VAL A 246 2.68 -12.43 16.41
C VAL A 246 3.55 -13.04 17.51
N GLN A 247 3.68 -12.36 18.66
CA GLN A 247 4.45 -12.85 19.79
C GLN A 247 3.85 -14.15 20.35
N THR A 248 2.53 -14.19 20.57
CA THR A 248 1.81 -15.39 21.03
C THR A 248 1.97 -16.56 20.06
N ARG A 249 1.89 -16.30 18.74
CA ARG A 249 2.01 -17.35 17.73
C ARG A 249 3.43 -17.94 17.68
N LEU A 250 4.45 -17.10 17.71
CA LEU A 250 5.85 -17.55 17.66
C LEU A 250 6.33 -18.19 18.96
N GLN A 251 5.62 -17.97 20.07
CA GLN A 251 5.90 -18.64 21.34
C GLN A 251 5.91 -20.17 21.22
N ALA A 252 5.06 -20.73 20.36
CA ALA A 252 5.01 -22.18 20.10
C ALA A 252 6.26 -22.72 19.37
N TYR A 253 7.08 -21.83 18.81
CA TYR A 253 8.28 -22.17 18.03
C TYR A 253 9.56 -21.64 18.66
N ARG A 254 9.53 -21.29 19.95
CA ARG A 254 10.67 -20.71 20.67
C ARG A 254 11.92 -21.58 20.63
N ASP A 255 11.74 -22.90 20.68
CA ASP A 255 12.83 -23.88 20.63
C ASP A 255 13.32 -24.16 19.19
N LYS A 256 12.81 -23.41 18.22
CA LYS A 256 13.15 -23.55 16.80
C LYS A 256 13.60 -22.19 16.23
N PRO A 257 14.86 -21.76 16.51
CA PRO A 257 15.45 -20.56 15.94
C PRO A 257 15.30 -20.51 14.42
N GLY A 258 15.06 -19.31 13.89
CA GLY A 258 14.79 -19.09 12.47
C GLY A 258 13.32 -19.27 12.07
N SER A 259 12.43 -19.61 13.02
CA SER A 259 10.98 -19.60 12.79
C SER A 259 10.48 -18.18 12.62
N TYR A 260 9.69 -17.91 11.60
CA TYR A 260 9.26 -16.55 11.26
C TYR A 260 7.85 -16.49 10.66
N ILE A 261 7.21 -15.34 10.83
CA ILE A 261 5.95 -14.96 10.17
C ILE A 261 6.02 -13.48 9.80
N PHE A 262 5.23 -13.05 8.81
CA PHE A 262 5.15 -11.65 8.42
C PHE A 262 3.73 -11.22 8.09
N ARG A 263 3.51 -9.91 8.22
CA ARG A 263 2.19 -9.29 8.08
C ARG A 263 2.34 -7.82 7.67
N PRO A 264 1.28 -7.17 7.14
CA PRO A 264 1.25 -5.72 7.04
C PRO A 264 1.34 -5.08 8.43
N SER A 265 2.08 -3.97 8.54
CA SER A 265 2.18 -3.22 9.79
C SER A 265 0.90 -2.43 10.08
N CYS A 266 0.35 -2.58 11.29
CA CYS A 266 -0.87 -1.89 11.71
C CYS A 266 -0.67 -0.40 12.01
N THR A 267 0.58 0.02 12.26
CA THR A 267 0.95 1.40 12.62
C THR A 267 1.72 2.12 11.51
N ARG A 268 2.28 1.38 10.55
CA ARG A 268 2.99 1.92 9.38
C ARG A 268 2.43 1.29 8.10
N LEU A 269 1.26 1.76 7.68
CA LEU A 269 0.57 1.21 6.51
C LEU A 269 1.43 1.33 5.25
N GLY A 270 1.39 0.30 4.42
CA GLY A 270 2.27 0.15 3.26
C GLY A 270 3.66 -0.41 3.59
N GLN A 271 3.92 -0.80 4.84
CA GLN A 271 5.13 -1.50 5.26
C GLN A 271 4.82 -2.87 5.85
N TRP A 272 5.79 -3.77 5.76
CA TRP A 272 5.73 -5.10 6.36
C TRP A 272 6.25 -5.08 7.79
N ALA A 273 5.78 -6.01 8.61
CA ALA A 273 6.37 -6.37 9.90
C ALA A 273 6.67 -7.87 9.89
N ILE A 274 7.90 -8.23 10.21
CA ILE A 274 8.38 -9.62 10.23
C ILE A 274 8.70 -9.97 11.69
N GLY A 275 8.01 -10.96 12.24
CA GLY A 275 8.33 -11.58 13.52
C GLY A 275 9.18 -12.82 13.32
N TYR A 276 10.22 -13.00 14.12
CA TYR A 276 11.08 -14.19 14.05
C TYR A 276 11.64 -14.58 15.42
N VAL A 277 12.04 -15.84 15.53
CA VAL A 277 12.73 -16.42 16.69
C VAL A 277 14.23 -16.35 16.44
N SER A 278 14.98 -15.63 17.28
CA SER A 278 16.43 -15.52 17.19
C SER A 278 17.16 -16.76 17.73
N SER A 279 18.48 -16.80 17.56
CA SER A 279 19.34 -17.93 17.99
C SER A 279 19.30 -18.22 19.49
N ASP A 280 19.03 -17.21 20.32
CA ASP A 280 18.85 -17.30 21.77
C ASP A 280 17.40 -17.63 22.19
N GLY A 281 16.50 -17.86 21.22
CA GLY A 281 15.10 -18.15 21.49
C GLY A 281 14.28 -16.92 21.92
N SER A 282 14.77 -15.70 21.71
CA SER A 282 13.96 -14.48 21.86
C SER A 282 13.07 -14.26 20.63
N ILE A 283 11.91 -13.62 20.82
CA ILE A 283 10.99 -13.29 19.72
C ILE A 283 11.11 -11.81 19.42
N LEU A 284 11.52 -11.49 18.19
CA LEU A 284 11.79 -10.13 17.74
C LEU A 284 10.88 -9.78 16.56
N GLN A 285 10.52 -8.51 16.42
CA GLN A 285 9.80 -7.98 15.25
C GLN A 285 10.59 -6.84 14.61
N THR A 286 10.67 -6.86 13.27
CA THR A 286 11.35 -5.82 12.49
C THR A 286 10.47 -5.33 11.34
N ILE A 287 10.64 -4.05 10.98
CA ILE A 287 9.97 -3.41 9.83
C ILE A 287 11.04 -3.09 8.79
N PRO A 288 11.12 -3.82 7.66
CA PRO A 288 12.09 -3.52 6.62
C PRO A 288 11.82 -2.14 6.01
N LEU A 289 12.85 -1.30 5.99
CA LEU A 289 12.80 0.03 5.39
C LEU A 289 13.20 -0.05 3.92
N ASN A 290 12.38 0.52 3.03
CA ASN A 290 12.68 0.78 1.62
C ASN A 290 13.16 -0.41 0.78
N LYS A 291 12.79 -1.65 1.15
CA LYS A 291 13.14 -2.86 0.38
C LYS A 291 11.90 -3.70 0.08
N PRO A 292 11.78 -4.30 -1.13
CA PRO A 292 10.73 -5.27 -1.42
C PRO A 292 10.83 -6.46 -0.46
N LEU A 293 9.70 -6.92 0.09
CA LEU A 293 9.67 -8.00 1.08
C LEU A 293 10.37 -9.26 0.59
N LEU A 294 10.20 -9.61 -0.68
CA LEU A 294 10.85 -10.76 -1.31
C LEU A 294 12.38 -10.76 -1.09
N GLN A 295 13.02 -9.62 -1.31
CA GLN A 295 14.47 -9.48 -1.14
C GLN A 295 14.88 -9.57 0.32
N VAL A 296 14.05 -9.04 1.22
CA VAL A 296 14.26 -9.12 2.67
C VAL A 296 14.21 -10.57 3.14
N LEU A 297 13.21 -11.33 2.68
CA LEU A 297 13.05 -12.75 3.01
C LEU A 297 14.20 -13.59 2.45
N LEU A 298 14.58 -13.38 1.19
CA LEU A 298 15.72 -14.09 0.57
C LEU A 298 17.04 -13.79 1.27
N LYS A 299 17.28 -12.51 1.63
CA LYS A 299 18.48 -12.15 2.39
C LYS A 299 18.46 -12.82 3.77
N GLY A 300 17.36 -12.71 4.50
CA GLY A 300 17.26 -13.33 5.83
C GLY A 300 17.32 -14.85 5.79
N GLN A 301 16.89 -15.51 4.70
CA GLN A 301 17.11 -16.94 4.51
C GLN A 301 18.60 -17.26 4.34
N LYS A 302 19.33 -16.49 3.52
CA LYS A 302 20.79 -16.65 3.34
C LYS A 302 21.56 -16.40 4.63
N ASP A 303 21.11 -15.43 5.42
CA ASP A 303 21.72 -15.05 6.70
C ASP A 303 21.31 -16.01 7.84
N GLY A 304 20.48 -17.04 7.58
CA GLY A 304 20.05 -18.02 8.58
C GLY A 304 18.96 -17.54 9.55
N ILE A 305 18.32 -16.40 9.28
CA ILE A 305 17.35 -15.72 10.15
C ILE A 305 15.90 -16.13 9.83
N PHE A 306 15.56 -16.29 8.55
CA PHE A 306 14.20 -16.60 8.10
C PHE A 306 14.15 -17.97 7.41
N LEU A 307 14.05 -19.02 8.22
CA LEU A 307 14.21 -20.40 7.77
C LEU A 307 12.90 -21.21 7.81
N PHE A 308 12.10 -21.02 8.85
CA PHE A 308 10.93 -21.87 9.10
C PHE A 308 9.65 -21.03 9.11
N PRO A 309 9.03 -20.80 7.93
CA PRO A 309 7.83 -19.97 7.85
C PRO A 309 6.71 -20.64 8.64
N ASP A 310 6.17 -19.93 9.62
CA ASP A 310 5.16 -20.43 10.55
C ASP A 310 5.58 -21.76 11.20
N GLY A 311 6.88 -21.90 11.53
CA GLY A 311 7.47 -23.10 12.11
C GLY A 311 7.56 -24.31 11.15
N LYS A 312 7.10 -24.20 9.90
CA LYS A 312 7.13 -25.29 8.92
C LYS A 312 8.56 -25.58 8.44
N LYS A 313 8.83 -26.83 8.05
CA LYS A 313 10.16 -27.26 7.56
C LYS A 313 10.47 -26.77 6.16
N HIS A 314 9.44 -26.61 5.31
CA HIS A 314 9.59 -26.17 3.94
C HIS A 314 9.48 -24.64 3.86
N ASN A 315 10.55 -23.99 3.41
CA ASN A 315 10.56 -22.57 3.07
C ASN A 315 10.42 -22.43 1.56
N PRO A 316 9.40 -21.72 1.03
CA PRO A 316 9.24 -21.54 -0.40
C PRO A 316 10.47 -20.91 -1.05
N ASP A 317 10.87 -21.38 -2.22
CA ASP A 317 11.93 -20.72 -2.99
C ASP A 317 11.38 -19.46 -3.66
N LEU A 318 11.86 -18.31 -3.19
CA LEU A 318 11.49 -16.99 -3.69
C LEU A 318 12.42 -16.49 -4.82
N THR A 319 13.42 -17.28 -5.21
CA THR A 319 14.45 -16.91 -6.19
C THR A 319 13.87 -16.72 -7.59
N GLU A 320 12.81 -17.44 -7.95
CA GLU A 320 12.14 -17.32 -9.25
C GLU A 320 11.57 -15.92 -9.53
N LEU A 321 11.19 -15.18 -8.50
CA LEU A 321 10.73 -13.79 -8.63
C LEU A 321 11.86 -12.77 -8.68
N CYS A 322 13.06 -13.15 -8.23
CA CYS A 322 14.27 -12.37 -8.44
C CYS A 322 14.87 -12.57 -9.84
N ARG A 323 14.37 -13.55 -10.61
CA ARG A 323 14.56 -13.59 -12.06
C ARG A 323 13.72 -12.46 -12.66
N VAL A 324 14.25 -11.25 -12.55
CA VAL A 324 13.86 -10.14 -13.42
C VAL A 324 13.97 -10.68 -14.83
N GLU A 325 12.86 -10.72 -15.58
CA GLU A 325 12.86 -10.90 -17.03
C GLU A 325 14.05 -10.12 -17.59
N PRO A 326 14.91 -10.72 -18.45
CA PRO A 326 16.22 -10.18 -18.79
C PRO A 326 16.09 -8.94 -19.68
N TYR A 327 15.70 -7.80 -19.10
CA TYR A 327 16.17 -6.51 -19.57
C TYR A 327 17.68 -6.55 -19.42
N GLN A 328 18.43 -6.45 -20.53
CA GLN A 328 19.89 -6.47 -20.48
C GLN A 328 20.37 -5.47 -19.43
N ARG A 329 20.92 -5.98 -18.33
CA ARG A 329 21.49 -5.13 -17.28
C ARG A 329 22.69 -4.43 -17.86
N ILE A 330 22.63 -3.11 -17.85
CA ILE A 330 23.78 -2.29 -18.22
C ILE A 330 24.58 -2.07 -16.94
N GLN A 331 25.75 -2.70 -16.87
CA GLN A 331 26.73 -2.42 -15.83
C GLN A 331 27.41 -1.10 -16.16
N VAL A 332 27.50 -0.22 -15.16
CA VAL A 332 28.12 1.11 -15.27
C VAL A 332 29.46 1.04 -14.57
N SER A 333 30.52 1.52 -15.20
CA SER A 333 31.83 1.59 -14.55
C SER A 333 31.83 2.61 -13.41
N GLU A 334 32.70 2.39 -12.43
CA GLU A 334 32.90 3.30 -11.30
C GLU A 334 33.33 4.71 -11.78
N GLU A 335 34.20 4.77 -12.79
CA GLU A 335 34.63 6.01 -13.43
C GLU A 335 33.45 6.81 -14.01
N GLN A 336 32.51 6.15 -14.69
CA GLN A 336 31.32 6.82 -15.22
C GLN A 336 30.45 7.36 -14.08
N LEU A 337 30.28 6.62 -12.99
CA LEU A 337 29.50 7.07 -11.85
C LEU A 337 30.09 8.32 -11.20
N LEU A 338 31.41 8.36 -11.00
CA LEU A 338 32.13 9.51 -10.43
C LEU A 338 31.99 10.76 -11.31
N LEU A 339 32.03 10.62 -12.64
CA LEU A 339 31.80 11.73 -13.56
C LEU A 339 30.39 12.32 -13.43
N TYR A 340 29.36 11.49 -13.32
CA TYR A 340 27.98 11.98 -13.15
C TYR A 340 27.78 12.64 -11.78
N GLN A 341 28.37 12.09 -10.72
CA GLN A 341 28.33 12.68 -9.37
C GLN A 341 28.99 14.07 -9.34
N ALA A 342 30.15 14.23 -9.99
CA ALA A 342 30.83 15.52 -10.10
C ALA A 342 29.97 16.61 -10.81
N MET A 343 29.01 16.20 -11.63
CA MET A 343 28.08 17.08 -12.35
C MET A 343 26.69 17.18 -11.68
N ASN A 344 26.55 16.78 -10.40
CA ASN A 344 25.28 16.74 -9.68
C ASN A 344 24.18 15.96 -10.42
N SER A 345 24.56 14.88 -11.11
CA SER A 345 23.65 14.04 -11.89
C SER A 345 23.88 12.56 -11.54
N THR A 346 22.96 11.67 -11.93
CA THR A 346 23.15 10.22 -11.79
C THR A 346 23.10 9.54 -13.15
N PHE A 347 23.88 8.47 -13.35
CA PHE A 347 23.84 7.74 -14.62
C PHE A 347 22.43 7.19 -14.92
N GLN A 348 21.68 6.82 -13.87
CA GLN A 348 20.34 6.23 -13.94
C GLN A 348 19.32 7.18 -14.56
N LEU A 349 19.40 8.48 -14.24
CA LEU A 349 18.44 9.47 -14.71
C LEU A 349 18.57 9.75 -16.21
N CYS A 350 17.42 9.79 -16.88
CA CYS A 350 17.24 10.22 -18.25
C CYS A 350 17.77 11.65 -18.43
N LYS A 351 18.56 11.88 -19.48
CA LYS A 351 19.20 13.19 -19.73
C LYS A 351 18.31 14.19 -20.46
N ILE A 352 17.10 13.78 -20.82
CA ILE A 352 16.09 14.66 -21.42
C ILE A 352 15.25 15.30 -20.30
N CYS A 353 14.63 14.49 -19.43
CA CYS A 353 13.78 15.03 -18.36
C CYS A 353 14.49 15.23 -17.02
N ALA A 354 15.65 14.61 -16.78
CA ALA A 354 16.34 14.59 -15.49
C ALA A 354 15.51 14.06 -14.29
N GLU A 355 14.32 13.53 -14.52
CA GLU A 355 13.36 13.13 -13.47
C GLU A 355 13.15 11.61 -13.37
N ARG A 356 13.30 10.88 -14.48
CA ARG A 356 12.95 9.45 -14.60
C ARG A 356 14.17 8.62 -14.93
N ASP A 357 14.22 7.39 -14.44
CA ASP A 357 15.28 6.44 -14.80
C ASP A 357 15.21 6.03 -16.27
N LYS A 358 16.37 5.77 -16.87
CA LYS A 358 16.48 5.21 -18.21
C LYS A 358 16.02 3.74 -18.18
N ASP A 359 15.04 3.42 -18.99
CA ASP A 359 14.43 2.10 -19.10
C ASP A 359 14.41 1.58 -20.57
N VAL A 360 14.87 2.39 -21.53
CA VAL A 360 14.92 2.02 -22.96
C VAL A 360 16.28 2.33 -23.58
N ARG A 361 16.77 1.37 -24.39
CA ARG A 361 17.92 1.50 -25.29
C ARG A 361 17.45 1.50 -26.75
N ILE A 362 17.87 2.50 -27.52
CA ILE A 362 17.56 2.62 -28.96
C ILE A 362 18.51 1.75 -29.79
N LYS A 363 18.01 1.06 -30.82
CA LYS A 363 18.81 0.35 -31.82
C LYS A 363 18.79 1.08 -33.17
N PRO A 364 19.94 1.18 -33.88
CA PRO A 364 21.24 0.58 -33.56
C PRO A 364 22.15 1.43 -32.65
N CYS A 365 21.83 2.70 -32.40
CA CYS A 365 22.78 3.66 -31.81
C CYS A 365 23.13 3.43 -30.33
N GLY A 366 22.35 2.64 -29.59
CA GLY A 366 22.64 2.27 -28.19
C GLY A 366 22.31 3.34 -27.15
N HIS A 367 21.76 4.50 -27.53
CA HIS A 367 21.42 5.57 -26.60
C HIS A 367 20.33 5.17 -25.60
N LEU A 368 20.45 5.67 -24.37
CA LEU A 368 19.61 5.33 -23.23
C LEU A 368 18.78 6.53 -22.76
N LEU A 369 17.48 6.33 -22.61
CA LEU A 369 16.52 7.32 -22.13
C LEU A 369 15.31 6.64 -21.47
N CYS A 370 14.43 7.42 -20.85
CA CYS A 370 13.17 6.91 -20.36
C CYS A 370 12.13 6.77 -21.49
N SER A 371 11.29 5.75 -21.39
CA SER A 371 10.25 5.38 -22.34
C SER A 371 9.27 6.54 -22.58
N CYS A 372 8.95 7.30 -21.54
CA CYS A 372 8.10 8.49 -21.64
C CYS A 372 8.72 9.58 -22.55
N CYS A 373 10.02 9.86 -22.43
CA CYS A 373 10.68 10.85 -23.27
C CYS A 373 10.83 10.36 -24.72
N LEU A 374 11.05 9.05 -24.91
CA LEU A 374 11.08 8.48 -26.25
C LEU A 374 9.72 8.57 -26.93
N ALA A 375 8.63 8.23 -26.22
CA ALA A 375 7.28 8.33 -26.75
C ALA A 375 6.92 9.77 -27.14
N ALA A 376 7.16 10.74 -26.24
CA ALA A 376 6.91 12.15 -26.51
C ALA A 376 7.67 12.67 -27.75
N TRP A 377 8.89 12.17 -28.00
CA TRP A 377 9.69 12.52 -29.17
C TRP A 377 9.19 11.86 -30.47
N GLN A 378 8.66 10.65 -30.39
CA GLN A 378 8.09 9.94 -31.54
C GLN A 378 6.72 10.50 -31.93
N ASP A 379 5.94 11.02 -30.96
CA ASP A 379 4.66 11.67 -31.19
C ASP A 379 4.80 13.01 -31.93
N SER A 380 5.97 13.66 -31.86
CA SER A 380 6.31 14.84 -32.67
C SER A 380 6.85 14.49 -34.07
N ASP A 381 6.42 13.35 -34.62
CA ASP A 381 6.66 12.87 -35.99
C ASP A 381 8.13 12.57 -36.35
N SER A 382 8.95 12.20 -35.36
CA SER A 382 10.36 11.90 -35.57
C SER A 382 10.72 10.45 -35.21
N GLN A 383 10.88 9.59 -36.22
CA GLN A 383 11.35 8.20 -36.06
C GLN A 383 12.89 8.11 -35.86
N THR A 384 13.46 9.12 -35.19
CA THR A 384 14.91 9.28 -35.04
C THR A 384 15.30 9.36 -33.56
N CYS A 385 16.54 8.99 -33.24
CA CYS A 385 17.06 9.07 -31.90
C CYS A 385 17.18 10.54 -31.43
N PRO A 386 16.68 10.91 -30.23
CA PRO A 386 16.77 12.29 -29.73
C PRO A 386 18.21 12.82 -29.58
N PHE A 387 19.18 11.93 -29.38
CA PHE A 387 20.58 12.31 -29.14
C PHE A 387 21.39 12.40 -30.43
N CYS A 388 21.28 11.42 -31.32
CA CYS A 388 22.14 11.31 -32.51
C CYS A 388 21.39 11.40 -33.83
N ARG A 389 20.06 11.55 -33.80
CA ARG A 389 19.17 11.64 -34.97
C ARG A 389 19.23 10.46 -35.95
N CYS A 390 19.89 9.36 -35.59
CA CYS A 390 19.86 8.12 -36.35
C CYS A 390 18.44 7.53 -36.36
N GLU A 391 18.05 6.93 -37.47
CA GLU A 391 16.78 6.20 -37.61
C GLU A 391 16.65 5.09 -36.55
N ILE A 392 15.51 5.05 -35.88
CA ILE A 392 15.21 4.04 -34.86
C ILE A 392 14.70 2.78 -35.56
N LYS A 393 15.54 1.76 -35.63
CA LYS A 393 15.18 0.45 -36.21
C LYS A 393 14.56 -0.50 -35.17
N GLY A 394 14.72 -0.17 -33.89
CA GLY A 394 14.15 -0.95 -32.80
C GLY A 394 14.49 -0.35 -31.45
N ARG A 395 13.87 -0.91 -30.41
CA ARG A 395 14.11 -0.53 -29.01
C ARG A 395 14.22 -1.76 -28.15
N GLU A 396 14.99 -1.65 -27.08
CA GLU A 396 15.18 -2.71 -26.10
C GLU A 396 14.97 -2.14 -24.71
N ALA A 397 14.11 -2.77 -23.93
CA ALA A 397 13.91 -2.39 -22.55
C ALA A 397 15.13 -2.83 -21.72
N VAL A 398 15.64 -1.92 -20.88
CA VAL A 398 16.89 -2.08 -20.14
C VAL A 398 16.70 -1.63 -18.70
N SER A 399 17.56 -2.12 -17.80
CA SER A 399 17.60 -1.66 -16.41
C SER A 399 19.04 -1.40 -16.00
N ILE A 400 19.27 -0.28 -15.32
CA ILE A 400 20.60 0.14 -14.87
C ILE A 400 20.80 -0.36 -13.44
N CYS A 401 21.81 -1.20 -13.24
CA CYS A 401 22.20 -1.66 -11.91
C CYS A 401 23.51 -0.98 -11.47
N GLN A 402 23.53 -0.45 -10.24
CA GLN A 402 24.78 -0.08 -9.59
C GLN A 402 25.51 -1.37 -9.19
N ALA A 403 26.80 -1.46 -9.51
CA ALA A 403 27.63 -2.55 -9.01
C ALA A 403 27.70 -2.43 -7.49
N GLN A 404 27.31 -3.51 -6.80
CA GLN A 404 27.43 -3.66 -5.36
C GLN A 404 28.93 -3.67 -5.03
N GLU A 405 29.36 -2.83 -4.08
CA GLU A 405 30.71 -2.90 -3.51
C GLU A 405 30.98 -4.35 -3.08
N ARG A 406 32.03 -4.96 -3.64
CA ARG A 406 32.51 -6.26 -3.15
C ARG A 406 33.13 -6.00 -1.77
N PRO A 407 32.73 -6.73 -0.71
CA PRO A 407 33.51 -6.75 0.51
C PRO A 407 34.84 -7.44 0.17
N THR A 408 35.94 -6.70 0.27
CA THR A 408 37.29 -7.26 0.19
C THR A 408 37.45 -8.26 1.34
N GLU A 409 37.56 -9.53 1.00
CA GLU A 409 38.08 -10.55 1.91
C GLU A 409 39.50 -10.15 2.30
N VAL A 410 39.70 -9.73 3.55
CA VAL A 410 41.03 -9.70 4.16
C VAL A 410 41.09 -10.81 5.18
N ARG A 411 41.88 -11.83 4.84
CA ARG A 411 42.25 -12.93 5.70
C ARG A 411 42.97 -12.41 6.94
N THR A 412 42.59 -12.95 8.08
CA THR A 412 43.28 -12.87 9.37
C THR A 412 44.75 -13.29 9.25
N ALA A 413 45.65 -12.49 9.80
CA ALA A 413 46.86 -12.95 10.46
C ALA A 413 47.12 -12.03 11.66
N ALA A 414 47.18 -12.63 12.85
CA ALA A 414 47.59 -11.98 14.08
C ALA A 414 49.10 -11.68 14.05
N ASP A 415 49.53 -10.55 14.61
CA ASP A 415 50.49 -10.55 15.72
C ASP A 415 50.58 -9.16 16.40
N ASP A 416 50.99 -9.19 17.66
CA ASP A 416 51.08 -8.13 18.66
C ASP A 416 51.96 -6.92 18.32
N SER A 417 51.61 -5.73 18.84
CA SER A 417 52.48 -4.97 19.79
C SER A 417 51.96 -3.55 20.08
N ARG A 418 52.11 -3.17 21.35
CA ARG A 418 51.90 -1.84 21.97
C ARG A 418 52.41 -0.65 21.15
N ASN A 419 51.65 0.45 21.09
CA ASN A 419 52.06 1.70 21.73
C ASN A 419 50.96 2.79 21.76
N ASN A 420 51.04 3.58 22.81
CA ASN A 420 50.20 4.70 23.20
C ASN A 420 50.61 6.00 22.47
N CYS A 421 49.68 6.84 22.02
CA CYS A 421 49.72 8.30 22.22
C CYS A 421 48.51 9.05 21.63
N HIS A 422 48.08 10.02 22.43
CA HIS A 422 47.16 11.13 22.17
C HIS A 422 47.47 11.92 20.89
N GLN A 423 46.45 12.48 20.22
CA GLN A 423 46.22 13.93 20.17
C GLN A 423 44.90 14.29 19.42
N GLU A 424 44.05 15.00 20.16
CA GLU A 424 43.18 16.14 19.82
C GLU A 424 42.26 16.24 18.60
N ALA A 425 41.04 16.65 18.97
CA ALA A 425 39.98 17.20 18.16
C ALA A 425 40.31 18.60 17.63
N ALA A 426 39.85 18.88 16.42
CA ALA A 426 39.63 20.25 15.96
C ALA A 426 38.26 20.32 15.28
N GLU A 427 37.29 20.83 16.04
CA GLU A 427 36.03 21.35 15.51
C GLU A 427 36.32 22.60 14.66
N GLN A 428 35.83 22.65 13.42
CA GLN A 428 35.65 23.91 12.70
C GLN A 428 34.17 24.15 12.43
N LYS A 429 33.62 25.05 13.25
CA LYS A 429 32.35 25.74 13.01
C LYS A 429 32.54 26.75 11.87
N LEU A 430 31.65 26.72 10.87
CA LEU A 430 31.33 27.88 10.05
C LEU A 430 29.82 28.12 10.11
N GLY A 431 29.47 29.39 10.34
CA GLY A 431 28.15 29.89 10.69
C GLY A 431 27.13 29.99 9.54
N PRO A 432 25.96 30.57 9.82
CA PRO A 432 24.77 30.44 8.99
C PRO A 432 24.80 31.38 7.78
N VAL A 433 24.58 30.84 6.58
CA VAL A 433 24.37 31.63 5.36
C VAL A 433 22.87 31.76 5.12
N ILE A 434 22.42 33.01 5.05
CA ILE A 434 21.05 33.47 4.80
C ILE A 434 20.65 33.12 3.35
N PRO A 435 19.46 32.56 3.08
CA PRO A 435 19.01 32.31 1.71
C PRO A 435 18.53 33.62 1.06
N SER A 436 19.12 33.96 -0.09
CA SER A 436 18.66 35.06 -0.94
C SER A 436 17.47 34.62 -1.80
N ALA A 437 16.52 35.52 -1.99
CA ALA A 437 15.27 35.32 -2.72
C ALA A 437 15.47 35.03 -4.23
N PRO A 438 14.56 34.29 -4.89
CA PRO A 438 14.62 34.08 -6.33
C PRO A 438 14.00 35.25 -7.12
N SER A 439 14.76 35.71 -8.11
CA SER A 439 14.38 36.73 -9.09
C SER A 439 13.30 36.23 -10.06
N LEU A 440 12.30 37.09 -10.31
CA LEU A 440 11.29 36.97 -11.37
C LEU A 440 11.90 37.22 -12.76
N LEU A 441 11.27 36.63 -13.80
CA LEU A 441 11.05 37.12 -15.19
C LEU A 441 10.73 35.90 -16.11
N PRO A 442 10.10 36.05 -17.29
CA PRO A 442 9.01 36.93 -17.73
C PRO A 442 7.82 36.16 -18.35
N GLU A 443 6.66 36.84 -18.48
CA GLU A 443 5.51 36.40 -19.29
C GLU A 443 5.86 36.39 -20.79
N ASP A 444 5.39 35.39 -21.54
CA ASP A 444 5.18 35.52 -22.99
C ASP A 444 4.03 34.63 -23.51
N GLN A 445 2.93 35.32 -23.81
CA GLN A 445 2.17 35.35 -25.06
C GLN A 445 1.71 34.02 -25.71
N PHE A 446 0.39 33.80 -25.59
CA PHE A 446 -0.45 32.93 -26.43
C PHE A 446 -0.46 33.36 -27.91
N PRO A 447 -0.47 32.41 -28.85
CA PRO A 447 -1.04 32.62 -30.18
C PRO A 447 -2.51 32.16 -30.24
N GLN A 448 -3.37 33.06 -30.71
CA GLN A 448 -4.75 32.82 -31.10
C GLN A 448 -4.84 31.82 -32.26
N GLY A 449 -5.85 30.94 -32.26
CA GLY A 449 -6.08 29.93 -33.29
C GLY A 449 -6.78 30.44 -34.55
N PRO A 450 -7.27 29.53 -35.41
CA PRO A 450 -8.41 29.80 -36.28
C PRO A 450 -9.65 29.01 -35.84
N GLN A 451 -10.78 29.73 -35.80
CA GLN A 451 -12.11 29.14 -35.81
C GLN A 451 -12.32 28.41 -37.14
N ASP A 452 -12.98 27.25 -37.12
CA ASP A 452 -13.96 26.98 -38.16
C ASP A 452 -15.16 26.14 -37.68
N LYS A 453 -16.30 26.46 -38.28
CA LYS A 453 -17.66 26.05 -37.95
C LYS A 453 -18.00 24.70 -38.61
N GLY A 454 -18.81 23.89 -37.93
CA GLY A 454 -19.41 22.70 -38.56
C GLY A 454 -20.31 21.92 -37.62
N TRP A 455 -21.55 22.40 -37.45
CA TRP A 455 -22.63 21.63 -36.85
C TRP A 455 -23.10 20.54 -37.82
N LEU A 456 -23.07 19.28 -37.40
CA LEU A 456 -23.94 18.24 -37.95
C LEU A 456 -24.48 17.34 -36.83
N THR A 457 -25.77 17.53 -36.59
CA THR A 457 -26.68 16.75 -35.76
C THR A 457 -26.86 15.34 -36.32
N LEU A 458 -26.67 14.30 -35.49
CA LEU A 458 -27.15 12.94 -35.78
C LEU A 458 -27.95 12.41 -34.58
N ALA A 459 -29.14 11.92 -34.88
CA ALA A 459 -30.17 11.47 -33.93
C ALA A 459 -29.79 10.16 -33.20
N PRO A 460 -30.40 9.86 -32.03
CA PRO A 460 -30.06 8.68 -31.24
C PRO A 460 -30.67 7.41 -31.84
N LEU A 461 -29.84 6.39 -32.06
CA LEU A 461 -30.30 5.03 -32.40
C LEU A 461 -30.90 4.36 -31.16
N ALA A 462 -32.15 3.91 -31.28
CA ALA A 462 -32.90 3.21 -30.24
C ALA A 462 -32.34 1.79 -30.00
N LEU A 463 -32.01 1.46 -28.75
CA LEU A 463 -31.64 0.11 -28.32
C LEU A 463 -32.88 -0.67 -27.82
N PRO A 464 -32.99 -1.98 -28.13
CA PRO A 464 -34.14 -2.80 -27.75
C PRO A 464 -34.20 -3.08 -26.24
N ARG A 465 -35.42 -3.05 -25.69
CA ARG A 465 -35.71 -3.28 -24.27
C ARG A 465 -35.53 -4.76 -23.87
N LEU A 466 -34.59 -5.04 -22.97
CA LEU A 466 -34.43 -6.35 -22.33
C LEU A 466 -35.21 -6.40 -21.00
N ARG A 467 -35.92 -7.51 -20.77
CA ARG A 467 -36.76 -7.79 -19.60
C ARG A 467 -35.93 -7.93 -18.31
N PRO A 468 -36.49 -7.60 -17.13
CA PRO A 468 -35.78 -7.73 -15.86
C PRO A 468 -35.61 -9.21 -15.44
N PRO A 469 -34.46 -9.59 -14.84
CA PRO A 469 -34.29 -10.93 -14.28
C PRO A 469 -35.01 -11.10 -12.95
N LEU A 470 -35.58 -12.29 -12.74
CA LEU A 470 -36.25 -12.77 -11.53
C LEU A 470 -35.26 -12.91 -10.34
N PRO A 471 -35.73 -12.82 -9.07
CA PRO A 471 -34.87 -12.76 -7.89
C PRO A 471 -34.26 -14.13 -7.54
N LEU A 472 -32.95 -14.14 -7.27
CA LEU A 472 -32.22 -15.33 -6.80
C LEU A 472 -32.26 -15.47 -5.27
N PRO A 473 -32.19 -16.72 -4.74
CA PRO A 473 -32.48 -17.03 -3.34
C PRO A 473 -31.30 -16.73 -2.39
N LYS A 474 -31.63 -16.46 -1.12
CA LYS A 474 -30.69 -16.23 -0.01
C LYS A 474 -29.84 -17.49 0.23
N MET A 475 -28.51 -17.33 0.23
CA MET A 475 -27.57 -18.38 0.64
C MET A 475 -26.82 -17.97 1.90
N ALA A 476 -26.78 -18.91 2.84
CA ALA A 476 -26.27 -18.80 4.20
C ALA A 476 -24.74 -18.74 4.26
N SER A 477 -24.23 -18.03 5.25
CA SER A 477 -22.81 -17.97 5.62
C SER A 477 -22.30 -19.35 6.01
N VAL A 478 -21.29 -19.86 5.29
CA VAL A 478 -20.58 -21.09 5.65
C VAL A 478 -19.52 -20.75 6.71
N LEU A 479 -19.79 -21.23 7.93
CA LEU A 479 -18.89 -21.27 9.08
C LEU A 479 -17.81 -22.34 8.83
N TRP A 480 -16.54 -21.96 8.86
CA TRP A 480 -15.44 -22.93 8.84
C TRP A 480 -15.23 -23.48 10.25
N GLU A 481 -15.76 -24.67 10.52
CA GLU A 481 -15.45 -25.44 11.72
C GLU A 481 -14.09 -26.11 11.60
N VAL A 482 -13.27 -25.93 12.64
CA VAL A 482 -11.97 -26.58 12.83
C VAL A 482 -12.23 -27.97 13.40
N THR A 483 -11.98 -29.02 12.62
CA THR A 483 -12.01 -30.40 13.10
C THR A 483 -10.66 -30.80 13.70
N SER A 484 -10.72 -31.16 14.98
CA SER A 484 -9.65 -31.74 15.79
C SER A 484 -9.24 -33.12 15.28
N ARG A 485 -7.93 -33.42 15.29
CA ARG A 485 -7.35 -34.72 14.91
C ARG A 485 -7.86 -35.88 15.81
N PRO A 486 -8.01 -37.12 15.28
CA PRO A 486 -8.28 -38.29 16.10
C PRO A 486 -7.00 -38.87 16.75
N ARG A 487 -7.15 -39.35 17.99
CA ARG A 487 -6.15 -40.08 18.77
C ARG A 487 -5.81 -41.43 18.12
N ALA A 488 -4.53 -41.76 18.11
CA ALA A 488 -4.01 -43.08 17.78
C ALA A 488 -4.48 -44.12 18.81
N ARG A 489 -4.85 -45.31 18.32
CA ARG A 489 -5.17 -46.51 19.10
C ARG A 489 -3.94 -47.42 18.99
N GLU A 490 -3.32 -47.75 20.12
CA GLU A 490 -2.31 -48.82 20.21
C GLU A 490 -3.00 -50.16 20.00
N GLU A 491 -2.46 -50.96 19.08
CA GLU A 491 -2.72 -52.39 18.94
C GLU A 491 -1.86 -53.13 19.98
N ALA A 492 -2.49 -54.03 20.73
CA ALA A 492 -1.81 -55.10 21.44
C ALA A 492 -2.55 -56.41 21.12
N THR A 493 -1.87 -57.27 20.37
CA THR A 493 -2.16 -58.70 20.23
C THR A 493 -0.82 -59.41 20.44
N GLU A 494 -0.60 -59.90 21.65
CA GLU A 494 -0.39 -61.32 22.02
C GLU A 494 -0.11 -61.42 23.54
#